data_AF-A0A7S2WTT5-F1
#
_entry.id   AF-A0A7S2WTT5-F1
#
_cell.length_a   1.000
_cell.length_b   1.000
_cell.length_c   1.000
_cell.angle_alpha   90.00
_cell.angle_beta   90.00
_cell.angle_gamma   90.00
#
_symmetry.space_group_name_H-M   'P 1'
#
loop_
_entity.id
_entity.type
_entity.pdbx_description
1 polymer ?
#
loop_
_entity_poly.entity_id
_entity_poly.type
_entity_poly.pdbx_seq_one_letter_code
_entity_poly.pdbx_strand_id
1 'polypeptide(L)'
;GGAADKPQSKAKSSSSSGQSSLLSRPPKPGNVKYRADVSGGVVISAFDRNGWMTTDSDDWNVGWFNVNNIRAMFHPDSGVRLGDYQMVNHFPNHWELTRKDTMVKNIKRYMRETGKDADSHPID
;
A
#
# COMPACT_ATOMS: atom_id res chain seq x y z
N GLY A 1 -65.29 -31.20 -12.17
CA GLY A 1 -64.74 -30.12 -11.36
C GLY A 1 -63.31 -30.43 -11.02
N GLY A 2 -62.40 -29.47 -11.17
CA GLY A 2 -61.01 -29.57 -10.73
C GLY A 2 -59.99 -29.51 -11.88
N ALA A 3 -59.68 -28.29 -12.35
CA ALA A 3 -58.50 -27.98 -13.15
C ALA A 3 -57.31 -27.67 -12.23
N ALA A 4 -56.09 -28.00 -12.67
CA ALA A 4 -54.79 -27.37 -12.32
C ALA A 4 -53.66 -28.31 -12.80
N ASP A 5 -52.96 -27.99 -13.89
CA ASP A 5 -51.77 -27.13 -13.97
C ASP A 5 -50.45 -27.92 -13.87
N LYS A 6 -49.69 -27.89 -14.97
CA LYS A 6 -48.27 -28.26 -15.04
C LYS A 6 -47.51 -26.94 -15.15
N PRO A 7 -46.45 -26.70 -14.36
CA PRO A 7 -45.19 -26.36 -15.05
C PRO A 7 -43.88 -26.72 -14.33
N GLN A 8 -42.90 -26.99 -15.21
CA GLN A 8 -41.50 -26.51 -15.24
C GLN A 8 -40.46 -26.83 -14.15
N SER A 9 -39.37 -27.38 -14.69
CA SER A 9 -37.97 -27.39 -14.28
C SER A 9 -37.50 -26.27 -13.32
N LYS A 10 -36.74 -26.68 -12.29
CA LYS A 10 -35.73 -25.82 -11.65
C LYS A 10 -34.35 -26.49 -11.72
N ALA A 11 -33.47 -25.87 -12.50
CA ALA A 11 -32.02 -26.06 -12.40
C ALA A 11 -31.55 -25.60 -11.01
N LYS A 12 -30.72 -26.41 -10.35
CA LYS A 12 -30.00 -26.00 -9.14
C LYS A 12 -28.90 -25.03 -9.55
N SER A 13 -29.02 -23.78 -9.13
CA SER A 13 -27.97 -22.77 -9.19
C SER A 13 -26.84 -23.16 -8.23
N SER A 14 -25.66 -23.46 -8.76
CA SER A 14 -24.43 -23.56 -7.97
C SER A 14 -23.94 -22.14 -7.64
N SER A 15 -24.04 -21.76 -6.37
CA SER A 15 -23.55 -20.49 -5.84
C SER A 15 -22.01 -20.49 -5.77
N SER A 16 -21.46 -19.32 -6.07
CA SER A 16 -20.05 -18.97 -6.13
C SER A 16 -19.29 -19.24 -4.83
N SER A 17 -18.29 -20.11 -4.88
CA SER A 17 -17.27 -20.27 -3.83
C SER A 17 -15.89 -19.98 -4.41
N GLY A 18 -15.57 -18.69 -4.58
CA GLY A 18 -14.31 -18.23 -5.18
C GLY A 18 -13.48 -17.30 -4.29
N GLN A 19 -13.81 -17.13 -3.00
CA GLN A 19 -13.17 -16.12 -2.14
C GLN A 19 -12.63 -16.62 -0.80
N SER A 20 -12.58 -17.93 -0.54
CA SER A 20 -12.12 -18.47 0.75
C SER A 20 -10.69 -19.02 0.77
N SER A 21 -10.00 -19.10 -0.37
CA SER A 21 -8.71 -19.83 -0.46
C SER A 21 -7.45 -19.04 -0.10
N LEU A 22 -7.54 -17.71 0.09
CA LEU A 22 -6.37 -16.89 0.47
C LEU A 22 -6.08 -16.90 1.99
N LEU A 23 -7.00 -17.43 2.80
CA LEU A 23 -6.90 -17.41 4.27
C LEU A 23 -6.32 -18.70 4.87
N SER A 24 -6.09 -19.75 4.07
CA SER A 24 -5.75 -21.09 4.59
C SER A 24 -4.41 -21.66 4.13
N ARG A 25 -3.66 -20.98 3.26
CA ARG A 25 -2.36 -21.50 2.83
C ARG A 25 -1.32 -21.20 3.92
N PRO A 26 -0.69 -22.21 4.55
CA PRO A 26 0.43 -21.94 5.43
C PRO A 26 1.51 -21.20 4.63
N PRO A 27 2.11 -20.15 5.18
CA PRO A 27 3.15 -19.42 4.51
C PRO A 27 4.29 -20.38 4.15
N LYS A 28 4.60 -20.51 2.86
CA LYS A 28 5.89 -21.07 2.47
C LYS A 28 6.95 -20.07 2.94
N PRO A 29 8.07 -20.49 3.57
CA PRO A 29 9.13 -19.56 3.90
C PRO A 29 9.57 -18.87 2.61
N GLY A 30 9.26 -17.59 2.52
CA GLY A 30 9.57 -16.76 1.38
C GLY A 30 11.01 -16.29 1.50
N ASN A 31 11.69 -16.10 0.38
CA ASN A 31 13.05 -15.55 0.34
C ASN A 31 13.10 -14.04 0.64
N VAL A 32 12.01 -13.46 1.16
CA VAL A 32 11.86 -12.03 1.40
C VAL A 32 11.96 -11.76 2.89
N LYS A 33 12.87 -10.85 3.24
CA LYS A 33 13.09 -10.36 4.60
C LYS A 33 12.54 -8.95 4.73
N TYR A 34 11.94 -8.63 5.87
CA TYR A 34 11.44 -7.28 6.16
C TYR A 34 11.95 -6.73 7.49
N ARG A 35 11.99 -5.39 7.57
CA ARG A 35 12.13 -4.64 8.82
C ARG A 35 10.90 -3.77 9.03
N ALA A 36 10.48 -3.62 10.27
CA ALA A 36 9.44 -2.68 10.63
C ALA A 36 9.69 -2.09 12.01
N ASP A 37 9.27 -0.84 12.22
CA ASP A 37 9.36 -0.16 13.51
C ASP A 37 8.07 -0.25 14.33
N VAL A 38 7.02 -0.83 13.76
CA VAL A 38 5.76 -1.14 14.44
C VAL A 38 5.60 -2.65 14.49
N SER A 39 5.21 -3.16 15.65
CA SER A 39 4.80 -4.55 15.81
C SER A 39 3.31 -4.70 15.51
N GLY A 40 2.96 -5.70 14.69
CA GLY A 40 1.59 -6.04 14.35
C GLY A 40 0.89 -5.04 13.41
N GLY A 41 -0.43 -5.16 13.32
CA GLY A 41 -1.24 -4.41 12.35
C GLY A 41 -1.36 -5.10 10.98
N VAL A 42 -2.25 -4.58 10.15
CA VAL A 42 -2.68 -5.26 8.91
C VAL A 42 -1.54 -5.52 7.91
N VAL A 43 -0.54 -4.64 7.88
CA VAL A 43 0.62 -4.78 6.98
C VAL A 43 1.55 -5.88 7.47
N ILE A 44 1.90 -5.89 8.76
CA ILE A 44 2.73 -6.95 9.34
C ILE A 44 2.04 -8.30 9.23
N SER A 45 0.73 -8.37 9.53
CA SER A 45 -0.06 -9.60 9.32
C SER A 45 -0.16 -10.02 7.85
N ALA A 46 0.04 -9.12 6.89
CA ALA A 46 0.15 -9.48 5.48
C ALA A 46 1.53 -10.06 5.16
N PHE A 47 2.60 -9.51 5.72
CA PHE A 47 3.96 -10.05 5.59
C PHE A 47 4.04 -11.48 6.15
N ASP A 48 3.50 -11.72 7.35
CA ASP A 48 3.47 -13.04 7.98
C ASP A 48 2.71 -14.07 7.12
N ARG A 49 1.53 -13.71 6.60
CA ARG A 49 0.73 -14.58 5.72
C ARG A 49 1.43 -14.88 4.39
N ASN A 50 2.27 -13.96 3.92
CA ASN A 50 3.10 -14.16 2.73
C ASN A 50 4.38 -14.96 3.03
N GLY A 51 4.64 -15.32 4.28
CA GLY A 51 5.82 -16.07 4.70
C GLY A 51 7.10 -15.27 4.66
N TRP A 52 7.00 -13.94 4.75
CA TRP A 52 8.17 -13.08 4.84
C TRP A 52 8.76 -13.18 6.25
N MET A 53 10.07 -13.00 6.35
CA MET A 53 10.79 -13.15 7.61
C MET A 53 11.21 -11.79 8.16
N THR A 54 10.88 -11.51 9.42
CA THR A 54 11.46 -10.35 10.12
C THR A 54 12.96 -10.56 10.31
N THR A 55 13.74 -9.48 10.27
CA THR A 55 15.19 -9.52 10.50
C THR A 55 15.65 -8.25 11.22
N ASP A 56 16.67 -8.40 12.08
CA ASP A 56 17.36 -7.24 12.69
C ASP A 56 18.67 -6.90 11.96
N SER A 57 19.07 -7.73 10.99
CA SER A 57 20.23 -7.51 10.13
C SER A 57 19.95 -6.42 9.09
N ASP A 58 21.01 -5.85 8.52
CA ASP A 58 20.94 -4.95 7.36
C ASP A 58 20.62 -5.70 6.05
N ASP A 59 20.64 -7.03 6.04
CA ASP A 59 20.17 -7.85 4.93
C ASP A 59 18.64 -8.01 4.96
N TRP A 60 17.94 -7.03 4.38
CA TRP A 60 16.49 -6.99 4.24
C TRP A 60 16.07 -6.50 2.85
N ASN A 61 14.84 -6.80 2.44
CA ASN A 61 14.29 -6.39 1.15
C ASN A 61 13.27 -5.26 1.28
N VAL A 62 12.38 -5.35 2.28
CA VAL A 62 11.32 -4.33 2.49
C VAL A 62 11.39 -3.73 3.89
N GLY A 63 11.48 -2.40 3.96
CA GLY A 63 11.40 -1.62 5.18
C GLY A 63 10.05 -0.94 5.30
N TRP A 64 9.30 -1.25 6.36
CA TRP A 64 8.04 -0.61 6.70
C TRP A 64 8.21 0.27 7.93
N PHE A 65 8.45 1.56 7.70
CA PHE A 65 8.81 2.50 8.75
C PHE A 65 7.80 3.64 8.87
N ASN A 66 7.70 4.18 10.07
CA ASN A 66 7.01 5.42 10.34
C ASN A 66 7.77 6.62 9.75
N VAL A 67 7.06 7.74 9.66
CA VAL A 67 7.56 8.98 9.06
C VAL A 67 8.78 9.56 9.78
N ASN A 68 8.88 9.39 11.10
CA ASN A 68 9.98 9.94 11.88
C ASN A 68 11.29 9.17 11.61
N ASN A 69 11.22 7.85 11.61
CA ASN A 69 12.37 6.97 11.41
C ASN A 69 12.89 7.06 9.98
N ILE A 70 12.00 7.04 8.99
CA ILE A 70 12.44 7.16 7.59
C ILE A 70 13.06 8.54 7.29
N ARG A 71 12.56 9.61 7.95
CA ARG A 71 13.13 10.95 7.81
C ARG A 71 14.54 11.02 8.40
N ALA A 72 14.78 10.38 9.54
CA ALA A 72 16.11 10.27 10.12
C ALA A 72 17.05 9.46 9.22
N MET A 73 16.56 8.36 8.64
CA MET A 73 17.32 7.49 7.74
C MET A 73 17.72 8.19 6.42
N PHE A 74 16.87 9.07 5.87
CA PHE A 74 17.22 9.87 4.69
C PHE A 74 17.97 11.16 5.01
N HIS A 75 18.23 11.46 6.29
CA HIS A 75 18.99 12.65 6.65
C HIS A 75 20.42 12.53 6.10
N PRO A 76 20.97 13.57 5.44
CA PRO A 76 22.32 13.51 4.88
C PRO A 76 23.39 13.10 5.90
N ASP A 77 23.24 13.55 7.15
CA ASP A 77 24.19 13.26 8.23
C ASP A 77 24.06 11.84 8.81
N SER A 78 23.01 11.08 8.43
CA SER A 78 22.85 9.70 8.91
C SER A 78 23.89 8.74 8.32
N GLY A 79 24.46 9.09 7.15
CA GLY A 79 25.35 8.21 6.39
C GLY A 79 24.68 6.95 5.83
N VAL A 80 23.37 6.76 6.05
CA VAL A 80 22.64 5.56 5.61
C VAL A 80 22.35 5.67 4.12
N ARG A 81 22.70 4.61 3.38
CA ARG A 81 22.34 4.43 1.97
C ARG A 81 21.62 3.10 1.83
N LEU A 82 20.47 3.14 1.17
CA LEU A 82 19.74 1.92 0.83
C LEU A 82 20.52 1.15 -0.24
N GLY A 83 20.60 -0.17 -0.06
CA GLY A 83 21.11 -1.07 -1.09
C GLY A 83 20.14 -1.21 -2.26
N ASP A 84 20.62 -1.72 -3.40
CA ASP A 84 19.84 -1.80 -4.64
C ASP A 84 18.55 -2.63 -4.52
N TYR A 85 18.52 -3.58 -3.58
CA TYR A 85 17.39 -4.47 -3.33
C TYR A 85 16.52 -4.05 -2.14
N GLN A 86 16.86 -2.94 -1.48
CA GLN A 86 16.15 -2.42 -0.33
C GLN A 86 15.08 -1.41 -0.77
N MET A 87 13.83 -1.71 -0.45
CA MET A 87 12.68 -0.86 -0.73
C MET A 87 12.06 -0.37 0.58
N VAL A 88 11.71 0.91 0.65
CA VAL A 88 11.04 1.51 1.81
C VAL A 88 9.71 2.13 1.42
N ASN A 89 8.80 2.21 2.39
CA ASN A 89 7.42 2.68 2.19
C ASN A 89 7.25 4.20 2.03
N HIS A 90 8.31 5.00 2.19
CA HIS A 90 8.27 6.45 1.98
C HIS A 90 9.40 6.92 1.06
N PHE A 91 9.07 7.84 0.16
CA PHE A 91 10.08 8.55 -0.61
C PHE A 91 10.82 9.60 0.24
N PRO A 92 12.10 9.88 -0.08
CA PRO A 92 12.77 11.08 0.40
C PRO A 92 11.92 12.31 0.09
N ASN A 93 11.89 13.27 1.01
CA ASN A 93 11.12 14.51 0.86
C ASN A 93 9.62 14.35 0.54
N HIS A 94 8.97 13.24 0.91
CA HIS A 94 7.54 13.02 0.66
C HIS A 94 6.62 14.18 1.12
N TRP A 95 7.04 14.94 2.14
CA TRP A 95 6.31 16.10 2.67
C TRP A 95 6.14 17.24 1.66
N GLU A 96 6.94 17.27 0.58
CA GLU A 96 6.77 18.24 -0.50
C GLU A 96 5.42 18.09 -1.19
N LEU A 97 4.89 16.87 -1.26
CA LEU A 97 3.62 16.57 -1.92
C LEU A 97 2.49 16.25 -0.95
N THR A 98 2.78 15.84 0.29
CA THR A 98 1.72 15.43 1.24
C THR A 98 1.25 16.55 2.17
N ARG A 99 1.99 17.65 2.31
CA ARG A 99 1.58 18.79 3.14
C ARG A 99 0.71 19.77 2.37
N LYS A 100 -0.42 20.19 2.95
CA LYS A 100 -1.39 21.11 2.32
C LYS A 100 -0.78 22.43 1.88
N ASP A 101 0.09 23.01 2.71
CA ASP A 101 0.74 24.30 2.43
C ASP A 101 1.74 24.19 1.28
N THR A 102 2.52 23.11 1.22
CA THR A 102 3.44 22.87 0.11
C THR A 102 2.70 22.49 -1.17
N MET A 103 1.64 21.68 -1.07
CA MET A 103 0.80 21.30 -2.22
C MET A 103 0.20 22.52 -2.91
N VAL A 104 -0.37 23.47 -2.14
CA VAL A 104 -0.90 24.72 -2.71
C VAL A 104 0.20 25.51 -3.44
N LYS A 105 1.40 25.60 -2.87
CA LYS A 105 2.55 26.27 -3.52
C LYS A 105 2.97 25.55 -4.80
N ASN A 106 3.01 24.22 -4.79
CA ASN A 106 3.40 23.40 -5.93
C ASN A 106 2.39 23.51 -7.08
N ILE A 107 1.08 23.47 -6.79
CA ILE A 107 0.03 23.66 -7.81
C ILE A 107 0.13 25.06 -8.42
N LYS A 108 0.26 26.11 -7.60
CA LYS A 108 0.43 27.50 -8.10
C LYS A 108 1.70 27.67 -8.93
N ARG A 109 2.79 27.01 -8.55
CA ARG A 109 4.03 27.00 -9.33
C ARG A 109 3.81 26.32 -10.68
N TYR A 110 3.21 25.14 -10.68
CA TYR A 110 2.93 24.37 -11.90
C TYR A 110 2.02 25.13 -12.88
N MET A 111 0.97 25.77 -12.39
CA MET A 111 0.06 26.59 -13.21
C MET A 111 0.78 27.76 -13.88
N ARG A 112 1.64 28.47 -13.13
CA ARG A 112 2.50 29.55 -13.70
C ARG A 112 3.47 29.04 -14.75
N GLU A 113 4.11 27.90 -14.50
CA GLU A 113 5.09 27.30 -15.43
C GLU A 113 4.43 26.75 -16.70
N THR A 114 3.15 26.36 -16.63
CA THR A 114 2.40 25.80 -17.77
C THR A 114 1.52 26.80 -18.50
N GLY A 115 1.48 28.07 -18.06
CA GLY A 115 0.66 29.13 -18.68
C GLY A 115 -0.85 28.90 -18.54
N LYS A 116 -1.28 28.03 -17.61
CA LYS A 116 -2.69 27.85 -17.27
C LYS A 116 -3.00 28.78 -16.11
N ASP A 117 -3.76 29.84 -16.35
CA ASP A 117 -4.08 30.84 -15.33
C ASP A 117 -4.70 30.17 -14.10
N ALA A 118 -4.02 30.29 -12.95
CA ALA A 118 -4.46 29.72 -11.68
C ALA A 118 -5.78 30.33 -11.17
N ASP A 119 -6.12 31.52 -11.67
CA ASP A 119 -7.32 32.28 -11.31
C ASP A 119 -8.52 32.03 -12.26
N SER A 120 -8.35 31.19 -13.29
CA SER A 120 -9.41 30.94 -14.29
C SER A 120 -10.54 30.02 -13.83
N HIS A 121 -10.41 29.39 -12.66
CA HIS A 121 -11.47 28.59 -12.05
C HIS A 121 -11.59 28.90 -10.56
N PRO A 122 -12.70 29.53 -10.12
CA PRO A 122 -13.05 29.59 -8.70
C PRO A 122 -13.11 28.17 -8.14
N ILE A 123 -12.37 27.92 -7.07
CA ILE A 123 -12.59 26.77 -6.20
C ILE A 123 -13.81 27.14 -5.36
N ASP A 124 -15.00 26.69 -5.79
CA ASP A 124 -16.23 26.77 -4.98
C ASP A 124 -16.12 25.90 -3.71
#